data_AF-U2RDB6-F1
#
_entry.id   AF-U2RDB6-F1
#
_cell.length_a   1.000
_cell.length_b   1.000
_cell.length_c   1.000
_cell.angle_alpha   90.00
_cell.angle_beta   90.00
_cell.angle_gamma   90.00
#
_symmetry.space_group_name_H-M   'P 1'
#
loop_
_entity.id
_entity.type
_entity.pdbx_description
1 polymer ?
#
loop_
_entity_poly.entity_id
_entity_poly.type
_entity_poly.pdbx_seq_one_letter_code
_entity_poly.pdbx_strand_id
1 'polypeptide(L)'
;MQIDDWVQSPESGYPFHDGLVFTLRLDPDIPPTIALIDTAGDEVGAVQPRPALIRCLQRGVGFRAIVTDTSGGSIQIHVEATS
;
A
#
# COMPACT_ATOMS: atom_id res chain seq x y z
N MET A 1 -3.56 -10.41 9.78
CA MET A 1 -2.75 -9.32 10.34
C MET A 1 -3.35 -8.04 9.82
N GLN A 2 -3.69 -7.10 10.70
CA GLN A 2 -4.27 -5.81 10.34
C GLN A 2 -3.23 -4.72 10.63
N ILE A 3 -3.07 -3.79 9.70
CA ILE A 3 -2.15 -2.66 9.83
C ILE A 3 -2.90 -1.43 9.33
N ASP A 4 -3.04 -0.43 10.21
CA ASP A 4 -3.47 0.92 9.86
C ASP A 4 -2.25 1.83 9.83
N ASP A 5 -2.09 2.59 8.76
CA ASP A 5 -0.98 3.53 8.62
C ASP A 5 -1.37 4.78 7.83
N TRP A 6 -0.71 5.90 8.14
CA TRP A 6 -0.82 7.15 7.41
C TRP A 6 0.38 7.27 6.47
N VAL A 7 0.09 7.44 5.18
CA VAL A 7 1.11 7.57 4.14
C VAL A 7 0.85 8.83 3.35
N GLN A 8 1.91 9.57 3.08
CA GLN A 8 1.81 10.74 2.20
C GLN A 8 1.28 10.27 0.86
N SER A 9 0.40 11.06 0.23
CA SER A 9 -0.15 10.74 -1.09
C SER A 9 1.03 10.47 -2.04
N PRO A 10 1.19 9.22 -2.51
CA PRO A 10 2.44 8.85 -3.12
C PRO A 10 2.62 9.45 -4.53
N GLU A 11 1.52 9.64 -5.25
CA GLU A 11 1.50 10.28 -6.56
C GLU A 11 0.58 11.50 -6.55
N SER A 12 1.08 12.62 -7.06
CA SER A 12 0.30 13.85 -7.22
C SER A 12 -0.55 13.75 -8.48
N GLY A 13 -1.88 13.64 -8.31
CA GLY A 13 -2.84 13.58 -9.43
C GLY A 13 -3.56 12.23 -9.54
N TYR A 14 -3.11 11.20 -8.81
CA TYR A 14 -3.87 9.96 -8.71
C TYR A 14 -5.15 10.19 -7.86
N PRO A 15 -6.33 9.76 -8.31
CA PRO A 15 -7.61 10.10 -7.68
C PRO A 15 -7.91 9.21 -6.47
N PHE A 16 -7.10 9.32 -5.42
CA PHE A 16 -7.35 8.62 -4.15
C PHE A 16 -8.71 8.99 -3.58
N HIS A 17 -9.45 7.98 -3.10
CA HIS A 17 -10.71 8.12 -2.39
C HIS A 17 -10.96 6.92 -1.49
N ASP A 18 -11.81 7.09 -0.48
CA ASP A 18 -12.16 6.03 0.47
C ASP A 18 -12.72 4.79 -0.24
N GLY A 19 -12.26 3.62 0.22
CA GLY A 19 -12.64 2.32 -0.33
C GLY A 19 -11.82 1.86 -1.53
N LEU A 20 -10.91 2.69 -2.06
CA LEU A 20 -10.04 2.29 -3.15
C LEU A 20 -9.03 1.23 -2.68
N VAL A 21 -8.81 0.21 -3.52
CA VAL A 21 -8.04 -0.99 -3.16
C VAL A 21 -6.79 -1.10 -4.02
N PHE A 22 -5.66 -1.38 -3.36
CA PHE A 22 -4.37 -1.62 -3.97
C PHE A 22 -3.85 -3.02 -3.66
N THR A 23 -3.12 -3.60 -4.59
CA THR A 23 -2.24 -4.75 -4.31
C THR A 23 -0.90 -4.24 -3.77
N LEU A 24 -0.40 -4.88 -2.72
CA LEU A 24 0.89 -4.54 -2.15
C LEU A 24 2.00 -5.42 -2.74
N ARG A 25 3.06 -4.81 -3.26
CA ARG A 25 4.24 -5.51 -3.78
C ARG A 25 5.51 -4.98 -3.15
N LEU A 26 6.48 -5.84 -2.87
CA LEU A 26 7.81 -5.37 -2.50
C LEU A 26 8.45 -4.65 -3.69
N ASP A 27 8.95 -3.45 -3.45
CA ASP A 27 9.75 -2.72 -4.42
C ASP A 27 11.18 -3.33 -4.43
N PRO A 28 11.65 -3.84 -5.59
CA PRO A 28 12.98 -4.42 -5.70
C PRO A 28 14.10 -3.36 -5.77
N ASP A 29 13.79 -2.14 -6.17
CA ASP A 29 14.76 -1.09 -6.46
C ASP A 29 15.06 -0.23 -5.22
N ILE A 30 14.10 -0.07 -4.30
CA ILE A 30 14.26 0.69 -3.05
C ILE A 30 13.85 -0.12 -1.81
N PRO A 31 14.54 -1.24 -1.49
CA PRO A 31 14.20 -1.97 -0.28
C PRO A 31 14.57 -1.17 0.99
N PRO A 32 13.66 -1.06 1.97
CA PRO A 32 12.50 -1.93 2.13
C PRO A 32 11.15 -1.21 1.94
N THR A 33 10.86 -0.64 0.77
CA THR A 33 9.53 -0.06 0.46
C THR A 33 8.54 -1.10 -0.09
N ILE A 34 7.26 -0.78 0.01
CA ILE A 34 6.17 -1.53 -0.65
C ILE A 34 5.50 -0.61 -1.66
N ALA A 35 5.43 -1.05 -2.90
CA ALA A 35 4.67 -0.43 -3.96
C ALA A 35 3.15 -0.68 -3.80
N LEU A 36 2.35 0.36 -4.02
CA LEU A 36 0.90 0.32 -4.19
C LEU A 36 0.61 0.13 -5.67
N ILE A 37 0.06 -1.04 -6.02
CA ILE A 37 -0.29 -1.38 -7.39
C ILE A 37 -1.80 -1.29 -7.53
N ASP A 38 -2.29 -0.50 -8.48
CA ASP A 38 -3.72 -0.34 -8.70
C ASP A 38 -4.34 -1.50 -9.48
N THR A 39 -5.64 -1.42 -9.76
CA THR A 39 -6.37 -2.46 -10.49
C THR A 39 -5.98 -2.57 -11.97
N ALA A 40 -5.37 -1.54 -12.55
CA ALA A 40 -4.82 -1.58 -13.91
C ALA A 40 -3.43 -2.23 -13.94
N GLY A 41 -2.77 -2.36 -12.78
CA GLY A 41 -1.44 -2.93 -12.65
C GLY A 41 -0.35 -1.86 -12.59
N ASP A 42 -0.72 -0.58 -12.50
CA ASP A 42 0.20 0.54 -12.46
C ASP A 42 0.66 0.79 -11.03
N GLU A 43 1.94 1.16 -10.87
CA GLU A 43 2.47 1.60 -9.58
C GLU A 43 2.14 3.08 -9.38
N VAL A 44 1.30 3.34 -8.38
CA VAL A 44 0.79 4.68 -8.08
C VAL A 44 1.41 5.23 -6.80
N GLY A 45 2.40 4.50 -6.27
CA GLY A 45 3.05 4.88 -5.05
C GLY A 45 3.84 3.85 -4.30
N ALA A 46 4.50 4.32 -3.25
CA ALA A 46 5.20 3.48 -2.28
C ALA A 46 4.90 3.90 -0.84
N VAL A 47 4.88 2.90 0.05
CA VAL A 47 4.69 3.07 1.49
C VAL A 47 5.89 2.50 2.24
N GLN A 48 6.28 3.15 3.35
CA GLN A 48 7.26 2.58 4.27
C GLN A 48 6.58 1.53 5.16
N PRO A 49 6.96 0.25 5.06
CA PRO A 49 6.25 -0.81 5.72
C PRO A 49 6.85 -1.18 7.08
N ARG A 50 6.03 -1.82 7.90
CA ARG A 50 6.52 -2.50 9.11
C ARG A 50 7.37 -3.72 8.71
N PRO A 51 8.46 -4.03 9.44
CA PRO A 51 9.30 -5.21 9.20
C PRO A 51 8.54 -6.54 9.09
N ALA A 52 7.41 -6.69 9.78
CA ALA A 52 6.57 -7.88 9.71
C ALA A 52 5.88 -8.05 8.34
N LEU A 53 5.39 -6.96 7.75
CA LEU A 53 4.72 -6.99 6.44
C LEU A 53 5.71 -7.37 5.34
N ILE A 54 6.91 -6.80 5.36
CA ILE A 54 8.01 -7.16 4.44
C ILE A 54 8.27 -8.66 4.49
N ARG A 55 8.44 -9.23 5.69
CA ARG A 55 8.70 -10.67 5.85
C ARG A 55 7.57 -11.54 5.30
N CYS A 56 6.32 -11.11 5.44
CA CYS A 56 5.19 -11.85 4.88
C CYS A 56 5.17 -11.79 3.35
N LEU A 57 5.40 -10.62 2.75
CA LEU A 57 5.51 -10.47 1.31
C LEU A 57 6.69 -11.25 0.72
N GLN A 58 7.85 -11.26 1.40
CA GLN A 58 9.01 -12.07 1.01
C GLN A 58 8.72 -13.58 1.04
N ARG A 59 7.75 -14.01 1.84
CA ARG A 59 7.27 -15.41 1.90
C ARG A 59 6.17 -15.71 0.87
N GLY A 60 5.84 -14.76 -0.01
CA GLY A 60 4.80 -14.92 -1.02
C GLY A 60 3.38 -14.75 -0.51
N VAL A 61 3.18 -14.21 0.70
CA VAL A 61 1.84 -13.90 1.21
C VAL A 61 1.36 -12.62 0.52
N GLY A 62 0.24 -12.70 -0.19
CA GLY A 62 -0.38 -11.54 -0.83
C GLY A 62 -1.08 -10.64 0.19
N PHE A 63 -1.07 -9.34 -0.06
CA PHE A 63 -1.79 -8.35 0.73
C PHE A 63 -2.47 -7.33 -0.19
N ARG A 64 -3.59 -6.80 0.30
CA ARG A 64 -4.24 -5.63 -0.25
C ARG A 64 -4.24 -4.49 0.76
N ALA A 65 -4.18 -3.27 0.26
CA ALA A 65 -4.42 -2.06 1.04
C ALA A 65 -5.75 -1.44 0.61
N ILE A 66 -6.49 -0.89 1.56
CA ILE A 66 -7.78 -0.22 1.36
C ILE A 66 -7.63 1.19 1.91
N VAL A 67 -7.90 2.20 1.09
CA VAL A 67 -7.92 3.59 1.54
C VAL A 67 -9.09 3.81 2.49
N THR A 68 -8.82 4.32 3.69
CA THR A 68 -9.84 4.59 4.71
C THR A 68 -10.06 6.07 4.99
N ASP A 69 -9.12 6.93 4.58
CA ASP A 69 -9.20 8.38 4.68
C ASP A 69 -8.27 9.02 3.63
N THR A 70 -8.65 10.18 3.07
CA THR A 70 -7.84 10.99 2.13
C THR A 70 -7.68 12.45 2.56
N SER A 71 -7.53 12.70 3.86
CA SER A 71 -7.41 14.05 4.42
C SER A 71 -6.01 14.65 4.33
N GLY A 72 -5.93 15.97 4.09
CA GLY A 72 -4.70 16.76 4.30
C GLY A 72 -3.55 16.45 3.34
N GLY A 73 -3.83 15.91 2.14
CA GLY A 73 -2.80 15.55 1.16
C GLY A 73 -2.04 14.25 1.48
N SER A 74 -2.53 13.50 2.48
CA SER A 74 -2.09 12.15 2.80
C SER A 74 -3.27 11.19 2.67
N ILE A 75 -2.98 9.89 2.62
CA ILE A 75 -4.00 8.84 2.66
C ILE A 75 -3.75 7.94 3.86
N GLN A 76 -4.82 7.49 4.50
CA GLN A 76 -4.77 6.41 5.47
C GLN A 76 -5.11 5.10 4.76
N ILE A 77 -4.35 4.05 5.03
CA ILE A 77 -4.61 2.72 4.47
C ILE A 77 -4.79 1.66 5.56
N HIS A 78 -5.72 0.74 5.30
CA HIS A 78 -5.90 -0.50 6.03
C HIS A 78 -5.37 -1.67 5.20
N VAL A 79 -4.48 -2.48 5.78
CA VAL A 79 -3.84 -3.61 5.08
C VAL A 79 -4.40 -4.95 5.56
N GLU A 80 -4.78 -5.79 4.60
CA GLU A 80 -5.33 -7.13 4.83
C GLU A 80 -4.60 -8.17 3.99
N ALA A 81 -4.42 -9.38 4.54
CA ALA A 81 -3.88 -10.50 3.78
C ALA A 81 -4.91 -11.02 2.78
N THR A 82 -4.48 -11.34 1.57
CA THR A 82 -5.31 -12.01 0.56
C THR A 82 -5.05 -13.51 0.66
N SER A 83 -6.09 -14.28 0.96
CA SER A 83 -6.06 -15.76 1.04
C SER A 83 -5.85 -16.41 -0.32
#